data_AF-A0A1H4CKR0-F1
#
_entry.id   AF-A0A1H4CKR0-F1
#
_cell.length_a   1.000
_cell.length_b   1.000
_cell.length_c   1.000
_cell.angle_alpha   90.00
_cell.angle_beta   90.00
_cell.angle_gamma   90.00
#
_symmetry.space_group_name_H-M   'P 1'
#
loop_
_entity.id
_entity.type
_entity.pdbx_description
1 polymer ?
#
loop_
_entity_poly.entity_id
_entity_poly.type
_entity_poly.pdbx_seq_one_letter_code
_entity_poly.pdbx_strand_id
1 'polypeptide(L)'
;MSNRLQELGARMGEGFQAFKESVEAKLSAENAMTPEQRMKNAEAELAGCRAAEGAAMRALAACQDEAEKYRRYAKEAEEAGENSTVRRYETALADVAAKLPQLEAGYKAAVVKRETCAEIIAGLGIETQQNEV
;
A
#
# COMPACT_ATOMS: atom_id res chain seq x y z
N MET A 1 24.48 24.70 36.94
CA MET A 1 23.66 24.50 35.72
C MET A 1 23.94 23.12 35.14
N SER A 2 23.16 22.07 35.51
CA SER A 2 23.30 20.76 34.82
C SER A 2 22.09 19.82 34.89
N ASN A 3 20.88 20.28 35.26
CA ASN A 3 19.71 19.38 35.34
C ASN A 3 19.06 19.10 33.98
N ARG A 4 19.08 20.05 33.04
CA ARG A 4 18.39 19.89 31.74
C ARG A 4 18.99 18.80 30.86
N LEU A 5 20.32 18.63 30.85
CA LEU A 5 20.98 17.57 30.09
C LEU A 5 20.74 16.19 30.71
N GLN A 6 20.66 16.13 32.04
CA GLN A 6 20.40 14.90 32.78
C GLN A 6 18.94 14.44 32.62
N GLU A 7 17.98 15.37 32.67
CA GLU A 7 16.57 15.12 32.37
C GLU A 7 16.34 14.73 30.91
N LEU A 8 17.03 15.36 29.95
CA LEU A 8 16.94 14.97 28.54
C LEU A 8 17.51 13.56 28.30
N GLY A 9 18.64 13.24 28.94
CA GLY A 9 19.26 11.92 28.90
C GLY A 9 18.38 10.83 29.50
N ALA A 10 17.72 11.11 30.63
CA ALA A 10 16.78 10.18 31.27
C ALA A 10 15.56 9.92 30.38
N ARG A 11 14.97 10.99 29.81
CA ARG A 11 13.78 10.90 28.96
C ARG A 11 14.04 10.18 27.63
N MET A 12 15.24 10.35 27.07
CA MET A 12 15.70 9.59 25.89
C MET A 12 16.00 8.13 26.25
N GLY A 13 16.59 7.87 27.42
CA GLY A 13 16.84 6.52 27.93
C GLY A 13 15.57 5.72 28.16
N GLU A 14 14.55 6.34 28.76
CA GLU A 14 13.22 5.74 28.97
C GLU A 14 12.51 5.44 27.64
N GLY A 15 12.56 6.38 26.67
CA GLY A 15 11.99 6.17 25.34
C GLY A 15 12.67 5.04 24.57
N PHE A 16 14.00 4.93 24.67
CA PHE A 16 14.76 3.85 24.06
C PHE A 16 14.51 2.50 24.74
N GLN A 17 14.42 2.49 26.07
CA GLN A 17 14.11 1.29 26.85
C GLN A 17 12.70 0.76 26.51
N ALA A 18 11.69 1.64 26.45
CA ALA A 18 10.34 1.26 26.06
C ALA A 18 10.26 0.75 24.61
N PHE A 19 11.03 1.35 23.69
CA PHE A 19 11.15 0.83 22.32
C PHE A 19 11.78 -0.56 22.30
N LYS A 20 12.87 -0.77 23.05
CA LYS A 20 13.55 -2.06 23.15
C LYS A 20 12.63 -3.13 23.70
N GLU A 21 11.91 -2.85 24.79
CA GLU A 21 10.92 -3.76 25.38
C GLU A 21 9.78 -4.08 24.41
N SER A 22 9.32 -3.11 23.62
CA SER A 22 8.30 -3.32 22.59
C SER A 22 8.79 -4.22 21.44
N VAL A 23 10.03 -4.05 21.00
CA VAL A 23 10.66 -4.89 19.97
C VAL A 23 10.89 -6.30 20.50
N GLU A 24 11.42 -6.45 21.71
CA GLU A 24 11.61 -7.75 22.37
C GLU A 24 10.28 -8.48 22.59
N ALA A 25 9.22 -7.76 22.98
CA ALA A 25 7.88 -8.34 23.13
C ALA A 25 7.32 -8.83 21.79
N LYS A 26 7.51 -8.09 20.69
CA LYS A 26 7.11 -8.51 19.34
C LYS A 26 7.88 -9.75 18.89
N LEU A 27 9.20 -9.73 19.04
CA LEU A 27 10.07 -10.89 18.71
C LEU A 27 9.70 -12.12 19.54
N SER A 28 9.39 -11.94 20.83
CA SER A 28 8.95 -13.02 21.70
C SER A 28 7.60 -13.59 21.26
N ALA A 29 6.63 -12.73 20.92
CA ALA A 29 5.34 -13.17 20.40
C ALA A 29 5.46 -13.91 19.06
N GLU A 30 6.34 -13.45 18.18
CA GLU A 30 6.59 -14.05 16.87
C GLU A 30 7.33 -15.39 16.98
N ASN A 31 8.31 -15.49 17.90
CA ASN A 31 9.00 -16.73 18.23
C ASN A 31 8.09 -17.75 18.93
N ALA A 32 7.08 -17.29 19.69
CA ALA A 32 6.10 -18.16 20.36
C ALA A 32 5.02 -18.72 19.41
N MET A 33 4.87 -18.18 18.18
CA MET A 33 3.94 -18.73 17.19
C MET A 33 4.44 -20.06 16.63
N THR A 34 3.55 -21.04 16.53
CA THR A 34 3.86 -22.28 15.80
C THR A 34 4.04 -21.99 14.32
N PRO A 35 4.79 -22.82 13.58
CA PRO A 35 4.92 -22.64 12.13
C PRO A 35 3.56 -22.59 11.41
N GLU A 36 2.56 -23.36 11.85
CA GLU A 36 1.21 -23.33 11.27
C GLU A 36 0.49 -22.00 11.54
N GLN A 37 0.67 -21.41 12.72
CA GLN A 37 0.11 -20.10 13.05
C GLN A 37 0.78 -18.99 12.22
N ARG A 38 2.11 -19.06 12.02
CA ARG A 38 2.83 -18.12 11.15
C ARG A 38 2.35 -18.23 9.71
N MET A 39 2.18 -19.45 9.20
CA MET A 39 1.64 -19.70 7.86
C MET A 39 0.23 -19.12 7.69
N LYS A 40 -0.69 -19.41 8.63
CA LYS A 40 -2.07 -18.91 8.58
C LYS A 40 -2.15 -17.38 8.63
N ASN A 41 -1.30 -16.74 9.42
CA ASN A 41 -1.24 -15.28 9.49
C ASN A 41 -0.73 -14.70 8.18
N ALA A 42 0.35 -15.27 7.61
CA ALA A 42 0.89 -14.84 6.34
C ALA A 42 -0.12 -15.02 5.19
N GLU A 43 -0.87 -16.12 5.16
CA GLU A 43 -1.97 -16.34 4.21
C GLU A 43 -3.06 -15.27 4.31
N ALA A 44 -3.46 -14.91 5.54
CA ALA A 44 -4.43 -13.84 5.77
C ALA A 44 -3.91 -12.48 5.30
N GLU A 45 -2.63 -12.19 5.52
CA GLU A 45 -1.98 -10.98 5.00
C GLU A 45 -1.93 -10.96 3.47
N LEU A 46 -1.63 -12.09 2.82
CA LEU A 46 -1.68 -12.20 1.37
C LEU A 46 -3.09 -11.97 0.81
N ALA A 47 -4.12 -12.50 1.47
CA ALA A 47 -5.51 -12.24 1.10
C ALA A 47 -5.84 -10.74 1.19
N GLY A 48 -5.39 -10.07 2.27
CA GLY A 48 -5.50 -8.63 2.44
C GLY A 48 -4.77 -7.85 1.34
N CYS A 49 -3.56 -8.28 0.96
CA CYS A 49 -2.78 -7.64 -0.10
C CYS A 49 -3.43 -7.79 -1.48
N ARG A 50 -3.98 -8.97 -1.79
CA ARG A 50 -4.76 -9.19 -3.03
C ARG A 50 -6.01 -8.31 -3.08
N ALA A 51 -6.71 -8.15 -1.95
CA ALA A 51 -7.88 -7.28 -1.89
C ALA A 51 -7.49 -5.80 -2.12
N ALA A 52 -6.39 -5.35 -1.54
CA ALA A 52 -5.85 -4.00 -1.73
C ALA A 52 -5.40 -3.76 -3.18
N GLU A 53 -4.69 -4.71 -3.79
CA GLU A 53 -4.32 -4.67 -5.21
C GLU A 53 -5.56 -4.56 -6.11
N GLY A 54 -6.57 -5.41 -5.88
CA GLY A 54 -7.81 -5.36 -6.64
C GLY A 54 -8.58 -4.04 -6.46
N ALA A 55 -8.55 -3.43 -5.27
CA ALA A 55 -9.13 -2.12 -5.04
C ALA A 55 -8.37 -1.01 -5.79
N ALA A 56 -7.04 -1.03 -5.76
CA ALA A 56 -6.21 -0.09 -6.49
C ALA A 56 -6.38 -0.23 -8.01
N MET A 57 -6.46 -1.46 -8.51
CA MET A 57 -6.74 -1.75 -9.93
C MET A 57 -8.09 -1.18 -10.36
N ARG A 58 -9.15 -1.40 -9.57
CA ARG A 58 -10.48 -0.84 -9.86
C ARG A 58 -10.49 0.69 -9.87
N ALA A 59 -9.77 1.32 -8.94
CA ALA A 59 -9.65 2.77 -8.90
C ALA A 59 -8.91 3.33 -10.13
N LEU A 60 -7.83 2.66 -10.56
CA LEU A 60 -7.10 3.01 -11.77
C LEU A 60 -7.97 2.86 -13.03
N ALA A 61 -8.67 1.73 -13.15
CA ALA A 61 -9.58 1.47 -14.27
C ALA A 61 -10.70 2.51 -14.35
N ALA A 62 -11.35 2.82 -13.22
CA ALA A 62 -12.40 3.84 -13.18
C ALA A 62 -11.89 5.24 -13.63
N CYS A 63 -10.65 5.59 -13.25
CA CYS A 63 -10.02 6.84 -13.68
C CYS A 63 -9.74 6.86 -15.19
N GLN A 64 -9.28 5.73 -15.75
CA GLN A 64 -9.05 5.56 -17.19
C GLN A 64 -10.36 5.63 -17.99
N ASP A 65 -11.42 4.96 -17.50
CA ASP A 65 -12.74 5.01 -18.11
C ASP A 65 -13.32 6.43 -18.11
N GLU A 66 -13.13 7.18 -17.02
CA GLU A 66 -13.57 8.56 -16.92
C GLU A 66 -12.80 9.48 -17.88
N ALA A 67 -11.49 9.27 -18.02
CA ALA A 67 -10.70 9.96 -19.04
C ALA A 67 -11.21 9.64 -20.45
N GLU A 68 -11.55 8.38 -20.74
CA GLU A 68 -12.07 8.01 -22.05
C GLU A 68 -13.44 8.66 -22.34
N LYS A 69 -14.34 8.70 -21.35
CA LYS A 69 -15.63 9.39 -21.47
C LYS A 69 -15.45 10.87 -21.79
N TYR A 70 -14.60 11.59 -21.05
CA TYR A 70 -14.38 13.01 -21.35
C TYR A 70 -13.72 13.24 -22.70
N ARG A 71 -12.85 12.34 -23.18
CA ARG A 71 -12.34 12.41 -24.56
C ARG A 71 -13.44 12.27 -25.60
N ARG A 72 -14.38 11.34 -25.41
CA ARG A 72 -15.53 11.17 -26.30
C ARG A 72 -16.42 12.41 -26.30
N TYR A 73 -16.75 12.92 -25.12
CA TYR A 73 -17.60 14.11 -25.01
C TYR A 73 -16.93 15.39 -25.56
N ALA A 74 -15.62 15.54 -25.40
CA ALA A 74 -14.86 16.63 -26.02
C ALA A 74 -14.97 16.56 -27.55
N LYS A 75 -14.82 15.37 -28.12
CA LYS A 75 -14.93 15.15 -29.57
C LYS A 75 -16.36 15.42 -30.09
N GLU A 76 -17.38 14.93 -29.40
CA GLU A 76 -18.78 15.19 -29.76
C GLU A 76 -19.11 16.69 -29.70
N ALA A 77 -18.60 17.40 -28.70
CA ALA A 77 -18.77 18.85 -28.57
C ALA A 77 -18.01 19.62 -29.66
N GLU A 78 -16.83 19.14 -30.08
CA GLU A 78 -16.06 19.72 -31.18
C GLU A 78 -16.80 19.56 -32.51
N GLU A 79 -17.34 18.37 -32.78
CA GLU A 79 -18.16 18.09 -33.96
C GLU A 79 -19.45 18.94 -33.99
N ALA A 80 -20.01 19.27 -32.82
CA ALA A 80 -21.16 20.16 -32.68
C ALA A 80 -20.81 21.67 -32.73
N GLY A 81 -19.53 22.04 -32.76
CA GLY A 81 -19.08 23.45 -32.73
C GLY A 81 -19.23 24.14 -31.37
N GLU A 82 -19.43 23.38 -30.29
CA GLU A 82 -19.63 23.89 -28.94
C GLU A 82 -18.30 24.15 -28.20
N ASN A 83 -17.57 25.18 -28.63
CA ASN A 83 -16.22 25.49 -28.13
C ASN A 83 -16.12 25.67 -26.59
N SER A 84 -17.17 26.17 -25.94
CA SER A 84 -17.21 26.31 -24.48
C SER A 84 -17.33 24.96 -23.77
N THR A 85 -18.08 24.02 -24.36
CA THR A 85 -18.26 22.65 -23.87
C THR A 85 -16.98 21.84 -24.08
N VAL A 86 -16.31 21.98 -25.23
CA VAL A 86 -14.99 21.37 -25.49
C VAL A 86 -13.99 21.73 -24.38
N ARG A 87 -13.81 23.03 -24.09
CA ARG A 87 -12.88 23.50 -23.05
C ARG A 87 -13.20 22.94 -21.66
N ARG A 88 -14.48 22.76 -21.34
CA ARG A 88 -14.90 22.15 -20.07
C ARG A 88 -14.45 20.69 -19.98
N TYR A 89 -14.64 19.91 -21.05
CA TYR A 89 -14.20 18.51 -21.08
C TYR A 89 -12.68 18.37 -21.13
N GLU A 90 -11.97 19.26 -21.82
CA GLU A 90 -10.50 19.31 -21.80
C GLU A 90 -9.95 19.63 -20.40
N THR A 91 -10.61 20.53 -19.66
CA THR A 91 -10.24 20.82 -18.26
C THR A 91 -10.48 19.61 -17.38
N ALA A 92 -11.62 18.94 -17.51
CA ALA A 92 -11.90 17.70 -16.78
C ALA A 92 -10.90 16.59 -17.12
N LEU A 93 -10.46 16.48 -18.39
CA LEU A 93 -9.40 15.57 -18.80
C LEU A 93 -8.07 15.87 -18.12
N ALA A 94 -7.70 17.14 -18.00
CA ALA A 94 -6.49 17.54 -17.30
C ALA A 94 -6.54 17.15 -15.82
N ASP A 95 -7.68 17.34 -15.15
CA ASP A 95 -7.88 16.95 -13.75
C ASP A 95 -7.78 15.43 -13.54
N VAL A 96 -8.34 14.65 -14.47
CA VAL A 96 -8.23 13.17 -14.43
C VAL A 96 -6.81 12.72 -14.73
N ALA A 97 -6.16 13.33 -15.73
CA ALA A 97 -4.76 13.04 -16.08
C ALA A 97 -3.79 13.37 -14.94
N ALA A 98 -4.08 14.39 -14.12
CA ALA A 98 -3.25 14.73 -12.96
C ALA A 98 -3.33 13.66 -11.84
N LYS A 99 -4.46 12.95 -11.71
CA LYS A 99 -4.65 11.89 -10.69
C LYS A 99 -4.09 10.54 -11.13
N LEU A 100 -4.00 10.31 -12.43
CA LEU A 100 -3.62 9.02 -13.02
C LEU A 100 -2.24 8.51 -12.53
N PRO A 101 -1.16 9.33 -12.48
CA PRO A 101 0.15 8.87 -12.02
C PRO A 101 0.15 8.39 -10.56
N GLN A 102 -0.64 9.04 -9.70
CA GLN A 102 -0.74 8.65 -8.29
C GLN A 102 -1.46 7.31 -8.14
N LEU A 103 -2.50 7.06 -8.93
CA LEU A 103 -3.21 5.78 -8.94
C LEU A 103 -2.34 4.64 -9.51
N GLU A 104 -1.57 4.91 -10.57
CA GLU A 104 -0.62 3.94 -11.12
C GLU A 104 0.48 3.60 -10.12
N ALA A 105 1.03 4.61 -9.43
CA ALA A 105 2.02 4.39 -8.38
C ALA A 105 1.43 3.57 -7.21
N GLY A 106 0.21 3.88 -6.79
CA GLY A 106 -0.51 3.14 -5.75
C GLY A 106 -0.76 1.68 -6.13
N TYR A 107 -1.16 1.43 -7.38
CA TYR A 107 -1.32 0.07 -7.90
C TYR A 107 0.01 -0.70 -7.94
N LYS A 108 1.08 -0.09 -8.48
CA LYS A 108 2.41 -0.71 -8.49
C LYS A 108 2.91 -1.06 -7.08
N ALA A 109 2.70 -0.16 -6.12
CA ALA A 109 3.05 -0.42 -4.73
C ALA A 109 2.24 -1.59 -4.12
N ALA A 110 0.95 -1.70 -4.46
CA ALA A 110 0.11 -2.81 -4.02
C ALA A 110 0.55 -4.15 -4.63
N VAL A 111 0.94 -4.16 -5.91
CA VAL A 111 1.50 -5.35 -6.59
C VAL A 111 2.79 -5.80 -5.90
N VAL A 112 3.73 -4.89 -5.69
CA VAL A 112 5.00 -5.20 -4.98
C VAL A 112 4.71 -5.78 -3.60
N LYS A 113 3.78 -5.18 -2.85
CA LYS A 113 3.41 -5.68 -1.53
C LYS A 113 2.81 -7.09 -1.58
N ARG A 114 1.93 -7.38 -2.54
CA ARG A 114 1.41 -8.75 -2.74
C ARG A 114 2.53 -9.73 -3.04
N GLU A 115 3.47 -9.35 -3.91
CA GLU A 115 4.61 -10.20 -4.28
C GLU A 115 5.49 -10.51 -3.06
N THR A 116 5.83 -9.49 -2.27
CA THR A 116 6.57 -9.69 -1.01
C THR A 116 5.83 -10.62 -0.05
N CYS A 117 4.51 -10.47 0.13
CA CYS A 117 3.74 -11.39 0.97
C CYS A 117 3.75 -12.84 0.44
N ALA A 118 3.71 -13.02 -0.89
CA ALA A 118 3.78 -14.35 -1.50
C ALA A 118 5.17 -14.99 -1.32
N GLU A 119 6.24 -14.21 -1.44
CA GLU A 119 7.61 -14.67 -1.19
C GLU A 119 7.83 -15.09 0.26
N ILE A 120 7.29 -14.32 1.23
CA ILE A 120 7.35 -14.67 2.66
C ILE A 120 6.66 -16.02 2.93
N ILE A 121 5.45 -16.23 2.37
CA ILE A 121 4.73 -17.50 2.50
C ILE A 121 5.55 -18.65 1.91
N ALA A 122 6.13 -18.46 0.72
CA ALA A 122 6.97 -19.47 0.08
C ALA A 122 8.19 -19.83 0.95
N GLY A 123 8.84 -18.84 1.56
CA GLY A 123 9.94 -19.05 2.50
C GLY A 123 9.53 -19.83 3.75
N LEU A 124 8.42 -19.44 4.38
CA LEU A 124 7.86 -20.14 5.55
C LEU A 124 7.49 -21.60 5.24
N GLY A 125 7.03 -21.88 4.02
CA GLY A 125 6.73 -23.23 3.54
C GLY A 125 7.96 -24.13 3.38
N ILE A 126 9.12 -23.55 3.08
CA ILE A 126 10.39 -24.29 2.98
C ILE A 126 10.93 -24.60 4.38
N GLU A 127 10.88 -23.64 5.31
CA GLU A 127 11.37 -23.81 6.69
C GLU A 127 10.56 -24.85 7.48
N THR A 128 9.25 -24.94 7.22
CA THR A 128 8.38 -25.96 7.83
C THR A 128 8.76 -27.38 7.40
N GLN A 129 9.07 -27.59 6.12
CA GLN A 129 9.48 -28.90 5.61
C GLN A 129 10.86 -29.35 6.12
N GLN A 130 11.76 -28.41 6.42
CA GLN A 130 13.10 -28.73 6.94
C GLN A 130 13.09 -29.11 8.42
N ASN A 131 12.13 -28.63 9.20
CA ASN A 131 12.01 -28.93 10.64
C ASN A 131 11.24 -30.24 10.92
N GLU A 132 10.66 -30.90 9.90
CA GLU A 132 9.94 -32.17 10.02
C GLU A 132 10.82 -33.41 9.71
N VAL A 133 12.13 -33.25 9.48
CA VAL A 133 13.12 -34.32 9.19
C VAL A 133 14.07 -34.51 10.37
#